data_AF-A0A2D6UEV3-F1
#
_entry.id   AF-A0A2D6UEV3-F1
#
_cell.length_a   1.000
_cell.length_b   1.000
_cell.length_c   1.000
_cell.angle_alpha   90.00
_cell.angle_beta   90.00
_cell.angle_gamma   90.00
#
_symmetry.space_group_name_H-M   'P 1'
#
loop_
_entity.id
_entity.type
_entity.pdbx_description
1 polymer ?
#
loop_
_entity_poly.entity_id
_entity_poly.type
_entity_poly.pdbx_seq_one_letter_code
_entity_poly.pdbx_strand_id
1 'polypeptide(L)'
;MKRAKWFNILLVSIIQASCLQHSNSDVKNHEQLAYNYSRDLEFVYYRGERIDQKTPKDIEFLRSYLKRPLVTPANADCRSFQPLSEQYSKDKNRVYFRWIRGGKQFWLVEITEADPESFEVLGSSLAKDKNHVWRKDTKVVGADAETTEAFTGRVWKDHENAWFCGVPIKGVDVDSFEPVGDGYHYRDVNKVYWIFNVVKVVKGANPKNFSSRPHKTTD
;
A
#
# COMPACT_ATOMS: atom_id res chain seq x y z
N MET A 1 80.20 -29.12 8.50
CA MET A 1 79.12 -29.84 7.77
C MET A 1 77.78 -29.16 8.06
N LYS A 2 76.85 -29.12 7.08
CA LYS A 2 75.36 -28.94 7.15
C LYS A 2 74.78 -28.19 8.38
N ARG A 3 73.85 -27.24 8.32
CA ARG A 3 73.05 -26.51 7.30
C ARG A 3 72.03 -25.73 8.17
N ALA A 4 71.70 -24.48 7.87
CA ALA A 4 70.52 -23.81 8.44
C ALA A 4 69.82 -22.94 7.39
N LYS A 5 68.52 -22.71 7.58
CA LYS A 5 67.58 -22.02 6.68
C LYS A 5 67.09 -20.72 7.34
N TRP A 6 66.43 -19.72 6.74
CA TRP A 6 66.03 -19.26 5.41
C TRP A 6 65.43 -17.84 5.62
N PHE A 7 65.49 -17.01 4.57
CA PHE A 7 64.52 -15.98 4.14
C PHE A 7 64.37 -14.58 4.77
N ASN A 8 64.33 -13.61 3.84
CA ASN A 8 64.05 -12.19 3.99
C ASN A 8 62.59 -11.88 4.35
N ILE A 9 62.39 -10.79 5.10
CA ILE A 9 61.23 -9.89 4.96
C ILE A 9 61.80 -8.47 4.97
N LEU A 10 61.41 -7.64 3.99
CA LEU A 10 61.72 -6.21 3.99
C LEU A 10 60.41 -5.40 3.95
N LEU A 11 60.31 -4.40 4.82
CA LEU A 11 59.17 -3.49 4.93
C LEU A 11 59.16 -2.45 3.79
N VAL A 12 57.97 -2.08 3.30
CA VAL A 12 57.68 -0.76 2.72
C VAL A 12 56.28 -0.31 3.18
N SER A 13 56.11 1.01 3.36
CA SER A 13 55.06 1.63 4.19
C SER A 13 53.91 2.30 3.41
N ILE A 14 52.70 2.16 3.96
CA ILE A 14 51.59 3.14 4.20
C ILE A 14 51.34 4.33 3.22
N ILE A 15 50.04 4.70 3.09
CA ILE A 15 49.42 5.96 2.57
C ILE A 15 49.02 5.90 1.06
N GLN A 16 47.77 6.09 0.62
CA GLN A 16 46.44 6.28 1.28
C GLN A 16 45.26 5.97 0.31
N ALA A 17 44.10 5.53 0.81
CA ALA A 17 42.79 5.69 0.12
C ALA A 17 41.61 5.54 1.10
N SER A 18 40.94 6.64 1.45
CA SER A 18 39.75 6.62 2.33
C SER A 18 38.47 6.50 1.51
N CYS A 19 37.82 5.34 1.56
CA CYS A 19 36.38 5.20 1.40
C CYS A 19 35.94 4.00 2.23
N LEU A 20 34.92 4.15 3.08
CA LEU A 20 34.58 3.12 4.08
C LEU A 20 34.14 1.82 3.40
N GLN A 21 35.00 0.80 3.45
CA GLN A 21 34.57 -0.58 3.44
C GLN A 21 33.81 -0.85 4.74
N HIS A 22 32.49 -0.85 4.68
CA HIS A 22 31.63 -1.65 5.54
C HIS A 22 30.72 -2.48 4.63
N SER A 23 31.30 -3.50 4.02
CA SER A 23 30.61 -4.47 3.19
C SER A 23 30.84 -5.88 3.71
N ASN A 24 29.73 -6.61 3.90
CA ASN A 24 29.64 -8.07 3.97
C ASN A 24 30.41 -8.80 5.09
N SER A 25 29.76 -8.89 6.24
CA SER A 25 29.56 -10.18 6.92
C SER A 25 28.13 -10.26 7.48
N ASP A 26 27.54 -11.44 7.50
CA ASP A 26 26.22 -11.80 8.08
C ASP A 26 24.92 -11.31 7.41
N VAL A 27 24.94 -10.95 6.11
CA VAL A 27 23.69 -10.93 5.32
C VAL A 27 23.35 -12.38 4.92
N LYS A 28 22.45 -13.03 5.66
CA LYS A 28 21.79 -14.28 5.22
C LYS A 28 21.21 -14.08 3.81
N ASN A 29 21.17 -15.14 2.99
CA ASN A 29 20.67 -15.09 1.62
C ASN A 29 19.16 -14.73 1.57
N HIS A 30 18.83 -13.44 1.56
CA HIS A 30 17.45 -12.96 1.43
C HIS A 30 17.05 -12.88 -0.04
N GLU A 31 16.00 -13.61 -0.42
CA GLU A 31 15.31 -13.45 -1.70
C GLU A 31 14.69 -12.06 -1.76
N GLN A 32 15.01 -11.29 -2.81
CA GLN A 32 14.41 -9.97 -3.03
C GLN A 32 13.05 -10.12 -3.73
N LEU A 33 12.04 -9.45 -3.20
CA LEU A 33 10.68 -9.43 -3.73
C LEU A 33 10.32 -8.01 -4.21
N ALA A 34 9.14 -7.87 -4.82
CA ALA A 34 8.65 -6.57 -5.25
C ALA A 34 8.39 -5.60 -4.07
N TYR A 35 8.29 -4.30 -4.39
CA TYR A 35 7.87 -3.23 -3.48
C TYR A 35 8.68 -3.09 -2.17
N ASN A 36 10.00 -3.37 -2.23
CA ASN A 36 10.96 -3.32 -1.12
C ASN A 36 10.76 -4.40 -0.04
N TYR A 37 10.09 -5.50 -0.36
CA TYR A 37 10.11 -6.69 0.48
C TYR A 37 11.30 -7.59 0.15
N SER A 38 11.73 -8.37 1.13
CA SER A 38 12.58 -9.54 0.94
C SER A 38 12.23 -10.60 1.97
N ARG A 39 12.72 -11.83 1.80
CA ARG A 39 12.45 -12.94 2.72
C ARG A 39 13.61 -13.92 2.78
N ASP A 40 13.66 -14.71 3.84
CA ASP A 40 14.40 -15.96 3.88
C ASP A 40 13.43 -17.13 4.19
N LEU A 41 13.93 -18.26 4.68
CA LEU A 41 13.10 -19.42 5.00
C LEU A 41 12.30 -19.27 6.31
N GLU A 42 12.65 -18.29 7.14
CA GLU A 42 12.16 -18.09 8.52
C GLU A 42 11.39 -16.76 8.66
N PHE A 43 11.78 -15.70 7.93
CA PHE A 43 11.27 -14.34 8.12
C PHE A 43 10.99 -13.58 6.82
N VAL A 44 10.10 -12.59 6.92
CA VAL A 44 9.84 -11.58 5.90
C VAL A 44 10.31 -10.21 6.40
N TYR A 45 10.89 -9.44 5.50
CA TYR A 45 11.49 -8.14 5.73
C TYR A 45 10.85 -7.10 4.80
N TYR A 46 10.68 -5.88 5.28
CA TYR A 46 10.38 -4.70 4.48
C TYR A 46 11.47 -3.66 4.71
N ARG A 47 12.15 -3.23 3.65
CA ARG A 47 13.33 -2.34 3.72
C ARG A 47 14.43 -2.84 4.68
N GLY A 48 14.59 -4.16 4.79
CA GLY A 48 15.55 -4.81 5.69
C GLY A 48 15.10 -4.97 7.14
N GLU A 49 13.98 -4.37 7.56
CA GLU A 49 13.39 -4.58 8.88
C GLU A 49 12.39 -5.75 8.86
N ARG A 50 12.41 -6.62 9.86
CA ARG A 50 11.41 -7.68 10.02
C ARG A 50 10.00 -7.12 10.24
N ILE A 51 9.01 -7.69 9.55
CA ILE A 51 7.61 -7.22 9.59
C ILE A 51 6.90 -7.54 10.91
N ASP A 52 7.38 -8.54 11.65
CA ASP A 52 6.74 -9.13 12.84
C ASP A 52 7.32 -8.63 14.17
N GLN A 53 8.40 -7.84 14.14
CA GLN A 53 9.13 -7.38 15.35
C GLN A 53 8.58 -6.09 15.98
N LYS A 54 7.46 -5.52 15.50
CA LYS A 54 6.90 -4.27 16.04
C LYS A 54 6.33 -4.50 17.44
N THR A 55 6.87 -3.80 18.43
CA THR A 55 6.47 -3.91 19.84
C THR A 55 5.09 -3.25 20.09
N PRO A 56 4.43 -3.50 21.24
CA PRO A 56 3.22 -2.78 21.63
C PRO A 56 3.38 -1.24 21.56
N LYS A 57 4.56 -0.72 21.93
CA LYS A 57 4.88 0.71 21.86
C LYS A 57 4.99 1.23 20.42
N ASP A 58 5.53 0.42 19.51
CA ASP A 58 5.65 0.80 18.09
C ASP A 58 4.28 0.87 17.42
N ILE A 59 3.37 -0.06 17.75
CA ILE A 59 2.01 -0.10 17.19
C ILE A 59 1.03 0.85 17.90
N GLU A 60 1.38 1.40 19.06
CA GLU A 60 0.48 2.23 19.88
C GLU A 60 -0.02 3.47 19.14
N PHE A 61 0.84 4.14 18.37
CA PHE A 61 0.41 5.24 17.50
C PHE A 61 -0.68 4.80 16.51
N LEU A 62 -0.51 3.64 15.88
CA LEU A 62 -1.44 3.17 14.86
C LEU A 62 -2.76 2.69 15.50
N ARG A 63 -2.71 2.07 16.68
CA ARG A 63 -3.89 1.74 17.50
C ARG A 63 -4.68 2.98 17.87
N SER A 64 -4.00 4.01 18.37
CA SER A 64 -4.61 5.30 18.72
C SER A 64 -5.22 6.02 17.51
N TYR A 65 -4.52 5.98 16.36
CA TYR A 65 -4.98 6.60 15.11
C TYR A 65 -6.19 5.89 14.49
N LEU A 66 -6.16 4.54 14.42
CA LEU A 66 -7.23 3.74 13.81
C LEU A 66 -8.39 3.43 14.76
N LYS A 67 -8.21 3.60 16.08
CA LYS A 67 -9.23 3.43 17.14
C LYS A 67 -9.90 2.05 17.14
N ARG A 68 -9.16 1.01 16.75
CA ARG A 68 -9.61 -0.39 16.70
C ARG A 68 -8.45 -1.35 17.00
N PRO A 69 -8.73 -2.61 17.41
CA PRO A 69 -7.69 -3.64 17.51
C PRO A 69 -7.03 -3.88 16.14
N LEU A 70 -5.74 -4.25 16.19
CA LEU A 70 -4.90 -4.54 15.04
C LEU A 70 -4.23 -5.90 15.24
N VAL A 71 -4.29 -6.75 14.23
CA VAL A 71 -3.59 -8.04 14.18
C VAL A 71 -2.28 -7.84 13.41
N THR A 72 -1.17 -8.22 14.03
CA THR A 72 0.19 -8.12 13.45
C THR A 72 0.50 -9.36 12.61
N PRO A 73 1.44 -9.30 11.65
CA PRO A 73 1.80 -10.42 10.77
C PRO A 73 2.68 -11.46 11.47
N ALA A 74 2.39 -11.77 12.73
CA ALA A 74 3.11 -12.80 13.48
C ALA A 74 2.98 -14.15 12.75
N ASN A 75 4.10 -14.87 12.62
CA ASN A 75 4.21 -16.14 11.92
C ASN A 75 3.71 -16.10 10.45
N ALA A 76 3.92 -14.99 9.73
CA ALA A 76 3.65 -14.92 8.29
C ALA A 76 4.33 -16.07 7.55
N ASP A 77 3.63 -16.72 6.62
CA ASP A 77 4.19 -17.84 5.85
C ASP A 77 5.18 -17.29 4.82
N CYS A 78 6.47 -17.29 5.20
CA CYS A 78 7.52 -16.62 4.45
C CYS A 78 7.65 -17.20 3.03
N ARG A 79 7.53 -18.53 2.89
CA ARG A 79 7.67 -19.24 1.61
C ARG A 79 6.56 -18.90 0.60
N SER A 80 5.37 -18.52 1.06
CA SER A 80 4.26 -18.07 0.20
C SER A 80 4.04 -16.56 0.21
N PHE A 81 4.81 -15.79 1.00
CA PHE A 81 4.65 -14.34 1.08
C PHE A 81 4.90 -13.66 -0.28
N GLN A 82 3.88 -12.95 -0.76
CA GLN A 82 3.80 -12.31 -2.07
C GLN A 82 3.35 -10.85 -1.91
N PRO A 83 4.21 -9.87 -2.22
CA PRO A 83 3.81 -8.49 -2.41
C PRO A 83 2.89 -8.35 -3.62
N LEU A 84 1.74 -7.68 -3.45
CA LEU A 84 0.75 -7.46 -4.51
C LEU A 84 0.80 -6.03 -5.04
N SER A 85 1.15 -5.05 -4.19
CA SER A 85 1.32 -3.66 -4.57
C SER A 85 2.22 -2.89 -3.58
N GLU A 86 2.34 -1.58 -3.74
CA GLU A 86 2.96 -0.69 -2.75
C GLU A 86 2.25 -0.65 -1.39
N GLN A 87 1.09 -1.29 -1.26
CA GLN A 87 0.29 -1.24 -0.03
C GLN A 87 -0.24 -2.61 0.39
N TYR A 88 -0.47 -3.53 -0.54
CA TYR A 88 -1.00 -4.86 -0.25
C TYR A 88 0.05 -5.95 -0.45
N SER A 89 -0.02 -6.98 0.39
CA SER A 89 0.76 -8.21 0.30
C SER A 89 -0.05 -9.35 0.92
N LYS A 90 0.15 -10.58 0.48
CA LYS A 90 -0.47 -11.77 1.06
C LYS A 90 0.54 -12.85 1.36
N ASP A 91 0.18 -13.81 2.21
CA ASP A 91 0.73 -15.16 2.17
C ASP A 91 -0.41 -16.15 1.82
N LYS A 92 -0.16 -17.45 1.79
CA LYS A 92 -1.20 -18.46 1.45
C LYS A 92 -2.39 -18.49 2.43
N ASN A 93 -2.25 -17.95 3.63
CA ASN A 93 -3.25 -17.99 4.70
C ASN A 93 -3.90 -16.63 4.97
N ARG A 94 -3.21 -15.51 4.64
CA ARG A 94 -3.59 -14.16 5.10
C ARG A 94 -3.28 -13.06 4.10
N VAL A 95 -4.05 -11.98 4.17
CA VAL A 95 -3.78 -10.73 3.45
C VAL A 95 -3.38 -9.63 4.42
N TYR A 96 -2.53 -8.72 3.96
CA TYR A 96 -1.97 -7.63 4.76
C TYR A 96 -2.01 -6.29 4.03
N PHE A 97 -2.23 -5.22 4.79
CA PHE A 97 -2.07 -3.83 4.35
C PHE A 97 -0.90 -3.16 5.08
N ARG A 98 -0.12 -2.38 4.33
CA ARG A 98 1.02 -1.61 4.85
C ARG A 98 0.66 -0.14 5.06
N TRP A 99 0.60 0.26 6.32
CA TRP A 99 0.57 1.67 6.71
C TRP A 99 2.00 2.26 6.69
N ILE A 100 2.14 3.50 6.22
CA ILE A 100 3.40 4.26 6.24
C ILE A 100 3.14 5.64 6.87
N ARG A 101 4.05 6.10 7.74
CA ARG A 101 4.05 7.45 8.32
C ARG A 101 5.40 8.14 8.12
N GLY A 102 5.35 9.39 7.63
CA GLY A 102 6.55 10.23 7.45
C GLY A 102 7.62 9.63 6.53
N GLY A 103 7.21 8.77 5.59
CA GLY A 103 8.09 8.06 4.65
C GLY A 103 9.02 7.01 5.26
N LYS A 104 9.17 6.95 6.59
CA LYS A 104 10.12 6.10 7.31
C LYS A 104 9.45 4.96 8.08
N GLN A 105 8.54 5.31 9.00
CA GLN A 105 7.86 4.32 9.83
C GLN A 105 6.83 3.56 9.02
N PHE A 106 6.76 2.25 9.21
CA PHE A 106 5.76 1.39 8.61
C PHE A 106 5.20 0.40 9.63
N TRP A 107 3.98 -0.04 9.35
CA TRP A 107 3.33 -1.15 10.03
C TRP A 107 2.64 -2.01 8.99
N LEU A 108 2.81 -3.31 9.10
CA LEU A 108 2.02 -4.26 8.35
C LEU A 108 0.91 -4.77 9.28
N VAL A 109 -0.33 -4.78 8.80
CA VAL A 109 -1.52 -5.17 9.57
C VAL A 109 -2.29 -6.20 8.74
N GLU A 110 -2.74 -7.27 9.38
CA GLU A 110 -3.59 -8.28 8.73
C GLU A 110 -4.98 -7.69 8.41
N ILE A 111 -5.48 -8.03 7.23
CA ILE A 111 -6.85 -7.76 6.81
C ILE A 111 -7.69 -8.98 7.21
N THR A 112 -8.15 -9.00 8.46
CA THR A 112 -8.95 -10.11 8.99
C THR A 112 -10.23 -10.32 8.17
N GLU A 113 -10.62 -11.58 7.96
CA GLU A 113 -11.70 -12.03 7.05
C GLU A 113 -11.41 -11.90 5.53
N ALA A 114 -10.28 -11.35 5.10
CA ALA A 114 -9.94 -11.31 3.67
C ALA A 114 -9.56 -12.71 3.15
N ASP A 115 -10.10 -13.10 2.00
CA ASP A 115 -9.80 -14.36 1.34
C ASP A 115 -8.50 -14.24 0.51
N PRO A 116 -7.37 -14.87 0.89
CA PRO A 116 -6.09 -14.62 0.24
C PRO A 116 -6.00 -15.24 -1.16
N GLU A 117 -6.75 -16.31 -1.42
CA GLU A 117 -6.74 -16.98 -2.71
C GLU A 117 -7.28 -16.05 -3.80
N SER A 118 -8.44 -15.43 -3.55
CA SER A 118 -9.14 -14.53 -4.46
C SER A 118 -8.79 -13.04 -4.32
N PHE A 119 -7.90 -12.65 -3.42
CA PHE A 119 -7.56 -11.24 -3.20
C PHE A 119 -6.87 -10.58 -4.41
N GLU A 120 -7.50 -9.52 -4.93
CA GLU A 120 -7.13 -8.72 -6.10
C GLU A 120 -6.98 -7.24 -5.71
N VAL A 121 -5.93 -6.58 -6.18
CA VAL A 121 -5.71 -5.14 -5.96
C VAL A 121 -6.21 -4.34 -7.17
N LEU A 122 -7.27 -3.55 -6.98
CA LEU A 122 -7.89 -2.76 -8.04
C LEU A 122 -7.26 -1.37 -8.20
N GLY A 123 -6.64 -0.85 -7.15
CA GLY A 123 -6.02 0.47 -7.19
C GLY A 123 -5.41 0.93 -5.87
N SER A 124 -5.12 2.23 -5.76
CA SER A 124 -4.51 2.80 -4.55
C SER A 124 -5.44 2.68 -3.35
N SER A 125 -5.05 1.84 -2.38
CA SER A 125 -5.85 1.49 -1.20
C SER A 125 -7.23 0.91 -1.51
N LEU A 126 -7.44 0.32 -2.70
CA LEU A 126 -8.66 -0.40 -3.08
C LEU A 126 -8.31 -1.81 -3.56
N ALA A 127 -8.99 -2.79 -3.00
CA ALA A 127 -8.86 -4.20 -3.35
C ALA A 127 -10.20 -4.91 -3.17
N LYS A 128 -10.33 -6.12 -3.69
CA LYS A 128 -11.45 -7.02 -3.44
C LYS A 128 -10.97 -8.45 -3.22
N ASP A 129 -11.82 -9.26 -2.62
CA ASP A 129 -11.77 -10.72 -2.73
C ASP A 129 -13.15 -11.22 -3.23
N LYS A 130 -13.34 -12.54 -3.35
CA LYS A 130 -14.61 -13.11 -3.86
C LYS A 130 -15.87 -12.79 -3.05
N ASN A 131 -15.72 -12.30 -1.82
CA ASN A 131 -16.83 -11.98 -0.92
C ASN A 131 -16.94 -10.48 -0.59
N HIS A 132 -15.82 -9.75 -0.59
CA HIS A 132 -15.72 -8.44 0.06
C HIS A 132 -14.87 -7.42 -0.71
N VAL A 133 -15.27 -6.15 -0.63
CA VAL A 133 -14.45 -5.00 -1.04
C VAL A 133 -13.68 -4.46 0.15
N TRP A 134 -12.41 -4.14 -0.06
CA TRP A 134 -11.48 -3.67 0.96
C TRP A 134 -10.93 -2.30 0.60
N ARG A 135 -11.13 -1.34 1.52
CA ARG A 135 -10.44 -0.06 1.47
C ARG A 135 -9.37 -0.03 2.56
N LYS A 136 -8.10 0.01 2.14
CA LYS A 136 -6.96 -0.28 3.03
C LYS A 136 -7.15 -1.65 3.70
N ASP A 137 -7.11 -1.70 5.02
CA ASP A 137 -7.37 -2.86 5.89
C ASP A 137 -8.78 -2.86 6.49
N THR A 138 -9.76 -2.24 5.82
CA THR A 138 -11.14 -2.13 6.32
C THR A 138 -12.14 -2.57 5.26
N LYS A 139 -13.05 -3.45 5.65
CA LYS A 139 -14.18 -3.95 4.85
C LYS A 139 -15.13 -2.81 4.50
N VAL A 140 -15.50 -2.67 3.23
CA VAL A 140 -16.52 -1.71 2.79
C VAL A 140 -17.87 -2.42 2.85
N VAL A 141 -18.65 -2.11 3.90
CA VAL A 141 -19.96 -2.75 4.13
C VAL A 141 -20.97 -2.24 3.10
N GLY A 142 -21.65 -3.18 2.44
CA GLY A 142 -22.68 -2.89 1.43
C GLY A 142 -22.14 -2.65 0.01
N ALA A 143 -20.84 -2.80 -0.21
CA ALA A 143 -20.25 -2.79 -1.54
C ALA A 143 -20.28 -4.20 -2.16
N ASP A 144 -20.62 -4.29 -3.45
CA ASP A 144 -20.64 -5.56 -4.17
C ASP A 144 -19.25 -5.89 -4.75
N ALA A 145 -18.63 -6.96 -4.24
CA ALA A 145 -17.31 -7.40 -4.68
C ALA A 145 -17.29 -7.91 -6.12
N GLU A 146 -18.35 -8.53 -6.62
CA GLU A 146 -18.38 -9.09 -7.98
C GLU A 146 -18.22 -7.97 -9.01
N THR A 147 -19.09 -6.97 -8.93
CA THR A 147 -19.13 -5.84 -9.89
C THR A 147 -18.22 -4.65 -9.55
N THR A 148 -17.50 -4.67 -8.42
CA THR A 148 -16.60 -3.55 -8.07
C THR A 148 -15.48 -3.38 -9.10
N GLU A 149 -15.37 -2.15 -9.61
CA GLU A 149 -14.34 -1.66 -10.54
C GLU A 149 -13.66 -0.37 -10.01
N ALA A 150 -12.36 -0.22 -10.30
CA ALA A 150 -11.67 1.05 -10.08
C ALA A 150 -12.10 2.07 -11.14
N PHE A 151 -12.48 3.27 -10.70
CA PHE A 151 -13.02 4.30 -11.60
C PHE A 151 -12.01 5.44 -11.82
N THR A 152 -11.83 6.33 -10.83
CA THR A 152 -10.91 7.48 -10.94
C THR A 152 -10.28 7.85 -9.59
N GLY A 153 -9.01 7.47 -9.38
CA GLY A 153 -8.20 7.90 -8.25
C GLY A 153 -8.74 7.47 -6.87
N ARG A 154 -9.60 8.30 -6.26
CA ARG A 154 -10.23 8.04 -4.94
C ARG A 154 -11.72 7.67 -5.03
N VAL A 155 -12.26 7.62 -6.24
CA VAL A 155 -13.62 7.24 -6.58
C VAL A 155 -13.60 5.89 -7.31
N TRP A 156 -14.54 5.02 -7.00
CA TRP A 156 -14.73 3.69 -7.59
C TRP A 156 -16.22 3.36 -7.61
N LYS A 157 -16.63 2.31 -8.31
CA LYS A 157 -18.04 1.93 -8.48
C LYS A 157 -18.24 0.44 -8.26
N ASP A 158 -19.45 0.07 -7.86
CA ASP A 158 -20.07 -1.22 -8.12
C ASP A 158 -21.36 -0.99 -8.93
N HIS A 159 -22.18 -2.02 -9.17
CA HIS A 159 -23.38 -1.88 -10.00
C HIS A 159 -24.50 -1.02 -9.39
N GLU A 160 -24.52 -0.79 -8.08
CA GLU A 160 -25.57 0.00 -7.41
C GLU A 160 -25.08 1.37 -6.93
N ASN A 161 -23.77 1.50 -6.65
CA ASN A 161 -23.21 2.65 -5.95
C ASN A 161 -21.90 3.16 -6.58
N ALA A 162 -21.76 4.49 -6.65
CA ALA A 162 -20.45 5.12 -6.72
C ALA A 162 -19.96 5.45 -5.30
N TRP A 163 -18.68 5.23 -5.04
CA TRP A 163 -18.08 5.35 -3.71
C TRP A 163 -16.95 6.37 -3.72
N PHE A 164 -16.93 7.26 -2.74
CA PHE A 164 -15.77 8.11 -2.48
C PHE A 164 -15.13 7.71 -1.15
N CYS A 165 -13.87 7.31 -1.19
CA CYS A 165 -13.12 6.92 0.00
C CYS A 165 -13.82 5.84 0.88
N GLY A 166 -14.59 4.92 0.28
CA GLY A 166 -15.31 3.86 1.00
C GLY A 166 -16.60 4.33 1.69
N VAL A 167 -17.12 5.49 1.29
CA VAL A 167 -18.46 6.00 1.67
C VAL A 167 -19.29 6.12 0.40
N PRO A 168 -20.55 5.62 0.36
CA PRO A 168 -21.36 5.65 -0.84
C PRO A 168 -21.88 7.06 -1.13
N ILE A 169 -21.88 7.44 -2.40
CA ILE A 169 -22.36 8.74 -2.90
C ILE A 169 -23.89 8.65 -3.01
N LYS A 170 -24.59 9.21 -2.02
CA LYS A 170 -26.04 9.04 -1.88
C LYS A 170 -26.84 9.60 -3.06
N GLY A 171 -27.65 8.73 -3.68
CA GLY A 171 -28.58 9.07 -4.75
C GLY A 171 -27.88 9.46 -6.05
N VAL A 172 -26.71 8.89 -6.30
CA VAL A 172 -26.07 8.91 -7.62
C VAL A 172 -26.85 8.03 -8.60
N ASP A 173 -26.90 8.42 -9.86
CA ASP A 173 -27.28 7.54 -10.98
C ASP A 173 -25.99 6.95 -11.56
N VAL A 174 -25.72 5.67 -11.27
CA VAL A 174 -24.40 5.04 -11.49
C VAL A 174 -24.08 4.85 -12.97
N ASP A 175 -25.10 4.52 -13.77
CA ASP A 175 -24.97 4.28 -15.21
C ASP A 175 -24.50 5.52 -15.96
N SER A 176 -24.97 6.71 -15.53
CA SER A 176 -24.56 8.00 -16.10
C SER A 176 -23.46 8.72 -15.32
N PHE A 177 -22.90 8.11 -14.27
CA PHE A 177 -21.91 8.77 -13.41
C PHE A 177 -20.52 8.82 -14.07
N GLU A 178 -20.05 10.03 -14.39
CA GLU A 178 -18.78 10.28 -15.08
C GLU A 178 -17.96 11.44 -14.46
N PRO A 179 -16.61 11.42 -14.59
CA PRO A 179 -15.77 12.55 -14.25
C PRO A 179 -15.92 13.69 -15.27
N VAL A 180 -15.88 14.94 -14.82
CA VAL A 180 -15.92 16.14 -15.69
C VAL A 180 -14.55 16.47 -16.30
N GLY A 181 -13.47 15.86 -15.78
CA GLY A 181 -12.11 15.97 -16.33
C GLY A 181 -11.14 16.88 -15.59
N ASP A 182 -11.59 17.64 -14.58
CA ASP A 182 -10.73 18.50 -13.74
C ASP A 182 -10.19 17.82 -12.47
N GLY A 183 -10.51 16.54 -12.27
CA GLY A 183 -10.12 15.73 -11.12
C GLY A 183 -10.97 15.93 -9.85
N TYR A 184 -11.89 16.90 -9.83
CA TYR A 184 -12.71 17.22 -8.65
C TYR A 184 -14.21 17.20 -8.91
N HIS A 185 -14.65 17.49 -10.14
CA HIS A 185 -16.05 17.44 -10.51
C HIS A 185 -16.42 16.12 -11.20
N TYR A 186 -17.59 15.65 -10.83
CA TYR A 186 -18.25 14.46 -11.37
C TYR A 186 -19.69 14.85 -11.66
N ARG A 187 -20.36 14.13 -12.55
CA ARG A 187 -21.78 14.32 -12.81
C ARG A 187 -22.46 12.99 -13.05
N ASP A 188 -23.76 12.96 -12.76
CA ASP A 188 -24.69 11.99 -13.32
C ASP A 188 -25.77 12.76 -14.12
N VAL A 189 -26.75 12.06 -14.69
CA VAL A 189 -27.84 12.67 -15.47
C VAL A 189 -28.66 13.71 -14.69
N ASN A 190 -28.64 13.65 -13.35
CA ASN A 190 -29.46 14.45 -12.44
C ASN A 190 -28.68 15.58 -11.73
N LYS A 191 -27.39 15.37 -11.41
CA LYS A 191 -26.62 16.23 -10.50
C LYS A 191 -25.15 16.37 -10.91
N VAL A 192 -24.54 17.48 -10.48
CA VAL A 192 -23.09 17.66 -10.48
C VAL A 192 -22.59 17.59 -9.05
N TYR A 193 -21.47 16.89 -8.85
CA TYR A 193 -20.82 16.68 -7.58
C TYR A 193 -19.42 17.31 -7.61
N TRP A 194 -19.03 17.98 -6.53
CA TRP A 194 -17.64 18.29 -6.22
C TRP A 194 -17.16 17.31 -5.15
N ILE A 195 -16.08 16.59 -5.47
CA ILE A 195 -15.51 15.50 -4.68
C ILE A 195 -14.02 15.78 -4.50
N PHE A 196 -13.63 16.19 -3.28
CA PHE A 196 -12.22 16.41 -2.95
C PHE A 196 -11.81 15.84 -1.59
N ASN A 197 -12.31 16.43 -0.51
CA ASN A 197 -12.18 15.89 0.85
C ASN A 197 -13.56 15.50 1.43
N VAL A 198 -14.62 15.98 0.79
CA VAL A 198 -16.03 15.68 1.04
C VAL A 198 -16.73 15.64 -0.32
N VAL A 199 -17.89 14.98 -0.37
CA VAL A 199 -18.79 15.01 -1.52
C VAL A 199 -19.82 16.12 -1.30
N LYS A 200 -19.98 17.02 -2.26
CA LYS A 200 -20.99 18.10 -2.26
C LYS A 200 -21.72 18.14 -3.59
N VAL A 201 -23.05 18.27 -3.57
CA VAL A 201 -23.81 18.60 -4.79
C VAL A 201 -23.62 20.08 -5.12
N VAL A 202 -23.27 20.39 -6.36
CA VAL A 202 -23.11 21.75 -6.87
C VAL A 202 -24.51 22.30 -7.19
N LYS A 203 -25.08 23.07 -6.25
CA LYS A 203 -26.43 23.62 -6.39
C LYS A 203 -26.55 24.52 -7.64
N GLY A 204 -27.60 24.29 -8.44
CA GLY A 204 -27.88 25.08 -9.65
C GLY A 204 -27.04 24.72 -10.88
N ALA A 205 -26.10 23.77 -10.77
CA ALA A 205 -25.40 23.24 -11.94
C ALA A 205 -26.33 22.36 -12.78
N ASN A 206 -26.30 22.54 -14.10
CA ASN A 206 -26.96 21.65 -15.05
C ASN A 206 -25.94 20.60 -15.52
N PRO A 207 -26.13 19.29 -15.23
CA PRO A 207 -25.14 18.27 -15.56
C PRO A 207 -24.77 18.22 -17.04
N LYS A 208 -25.76 18.38 -17.92
CA LYS A 208 -25.62 18.20 -19.37
C LYS A 208 -24.63 19.17 -20.02
N ASN A 209 -24.46 20.36 -19.44
CA ASN A 209 -23.55 21.40 -19.97
C ASN A 209 -22.55 21.91 -18.93
N PHE A 210 -22.42 21.26 -17.77
CA PHE A 210 -21.44 21.64 -16.76
C PHE A 210 -20.02 21.42 -17.28
N SER A 211 -19.22 22.49 -17.24
CA SER A 211 -17.78 22.44 -17.37
C SER A 211 -17.15 23.20 -16.21
N SER A 212 -16.13 22.60 -15.61
CA SER A 212 -15.21 23.30 -14.73
C SER A 212 -14.52 24.40 -15.53
N ARG A 213 -14.57 25.66 -15.07
CA ARG A 213 -13.70 26.70 -15.65
C ARG A 213 -12.25 26.22 -15.51
N PRO A 214 -11.42 26.31 -16.57
CA PRO A 214 -10.02 25.92 -16.44
C PRO A 214 -9.37 26.75 -15.34
N HIS A 215 -8.63 26.08 -14.45
CA HIS A 215 -7.71 26.76 -13.56
C HIS A 215 -6.71 27.49 -14.46
N LYS A 216 -6.87 28.82 -14.59
CA LYS A 216 -5.78 29.66 -15.09
C LYS A 216 -4.64 29.52 -14.08
N THR A 217 -3.63 28.75 -14.43
CA THR A 217 -2.30 28.96 -13.88
C THR A 217 -1.89 30.36 -14.30
N THR A 218 -1.90 31.28 -13.35
CA THR A 218 -1.13 32.51 -13.49
C THR A 218 0.32 32.11 -13.30
N ASP A 219 1.07 32.13 -14.40
CA ASP A 219 2.53 32.02 -14.41
C ASP A 219 3.18 33.18 -13.62
#